data_AF-A0A316DXK7-F1
#
_entry.id   AF-A0A316DXK7-F1
#
_cell.length_a   1.000
_cell.length_b   1.000
_cell.length_c   1.000
_cell.angle_alpha   90.00
_cell.angle_beta   90.00
_cell.angle_gamma   90.00
#
_symmetry.space_group_name_H-M   'P 1'
#
loop_
_entity.id
_entity.type
_entity.pdbx_description
1 polymer ?
#
loop_
_entity_poly.entity_id
_entity_poly.type
_entity_poly.pdbx_seq_one_letter_code
_entity_poly.pdbx_strand_id
1 'polypeptide(L)' 'MEKQSKLDFKKVKIWFESLPEKRKYEIHQATRMTYHSCSIEGNSLTENDTFNLIVQELYKQEVIDN' A
#
# COMPACT_ATOMS: atom_id res chain seq x y z
N MET A 1 22.95 5.90 -9.77
CA MET A 1 21.61 6.49 -9.60
C MET A 1 20.60 5.47 -10.04
N GLU A 2 20.04 4.71 -9.09
CA GLU A 2 18.97 3.75 -9.38
C GLU A 2 17.77 4.50 -9.97
N LYS A 3 17.32 4.05 -11.14
CA LYS A 3 16.07 4.50 -11.74
C LYS A 3 14.96 4.03 -10.82
N GLN A 4 14.50 4.88 -9.91
CA GLN A 4 13.24 4.65 -9.19
C GLN A 4 12.15 4.59 -10.25
N SER A 5 11.79 3.38 -10.68
CA SER A 5 10.64 3.16 -11.54
C SER A 5 9.44 3.72 -10.79
N LYS A 6 8.95 4.90 -11.19
CA LYS A 6 7.74 5.47 -10.63
C LYS A 6 6.63 4.49 -10.97
N LEU A 7 6.19 3.70 -9.99
CA LEU A 7 5.03 2.83 -10.17
C LEU A 7 3.89 3.69 -10.72
N ASP A 8 3.22 3.18 -11.75
CA ASP A 8 2.05 3.85 -12.30
C ASP A 8 0.91 3.74 -11.29
N PHE A 9 0.69 4.81 -10.53
CA PHE A 9 -0.37 4.93 -9.54
C PHE A 9 -1.75 4.56 -10.10
N LYS A 10 -1.99 4.79 -11.41
CA LYS A 10 -3.26 4.42 -12.03
C LYS A 10 -3.44 2.90 -12.08
N LYS A 11 -2.38 2.14 -12.37
CA LYS A 11 -2.42 0.67 -12.39
C LYS A 11 -2.60 0.10 -11.00
N VAL A 12 -1.89 0.65 -10.01
CA VAL A 12 -2.03 0.28 -8.60
C VAL A 12 -3.46 0.47 -8.12
N LYS A 13 -4.07 1.63 -8.44
CA LYS A 13 -5.46 1.93 -8.09
C LYS A 13 -6.44 0.94 -8.74
N ILE A 14 -6.33 0.71 -10.05
CA ILE A 14 -7.20 -0.22 -10.77
C ILE A 14 -7.09 -1.64 -10.20
N TRP A 15 -5.87 -2.09 -9.90
CA TRP A 15 -5.64 -3.38 -9.26
C TRP A 15 -6.32 -3.46 -7.90
N PHE A 16 -6.09 -2.47 -7.02
CA PHE A 16 -6.72 -2.45 -5.71
C PHE A 16 -8.25 -2.47 -5.82
N GLU A 17 -8.83 -1.68 -6.74
CA GLU A 17 -10.27 -1.65 -7.01
C GLU A 17 -10.82 -2.98 -7.53
N SER A 18 -10.00 -3.78 -8.22
CA SER A 18 -10.37 -5.11 -8.72
C SER A 18 -10.34 -6.21 -7.65
N LEU A 19 -9.74 -5.95 -6.48
CA LEU A 19 -9.64 -6.95 -5.42
C LEU A 19 -11.02 -7.27 -4.82
N PRO A 20 -11.24 -8.52 -4.35
CA PRO A 20 -12.42 -8.87 -3.57
C PRO A 20 -12.55 -8.00 -2.32
N GLU A 21 -13.78 -7.70 -1.90
CA GLU A 21 -14.07 -6.83 -0.75
C GLU A 21 -13.37 -7.28 0.53
N LYS A 22 -13.34 -8.60 0.77
CA LYS A 22 -12.61 -9.19 1.90
C LYS A 22 -11.13 -8.81 1.89
N ARG A 23 -10.48 -8.84 0.71
CA ARG A 23 -9.05 -8.52 0.57
C ARG A 23 -8.79 -7.04 0.77
N LYS A 24 -9.67 -6.16 0.25
CA LYS A 24 -9.61 -4.72 0.51
C LYS A 24 -9.72 -4.42 1.99
N TYR A 25 -10.66 -5.08 2.68
CA TYR A 25 -10.82 -4.95 4.13
C TYR A 25 -9.56 -5.37 4.89
N GLU A 26 -8.95 -6.51 4.55
CA GLU A 26 -7.69 -6.96 5.15
C GLU A 26 -6.56 -5.93 4.98
N ILE A 27 -6.44 -5.33 3.80
CA ILE A 27 -5.44 -4.28 3.52
C ILE A 27 -5.71 -3.02 4.34
N HIS A 28 -6.96 -2.61 4.50
CA HIS A 28 -7.33 -1.48 5.36
C HIS A 28 -7.04 -1.77 6.84
N GLN A 29 -7.28 -2.99 7.33
CA GLN A 29 -6.92 -3.37 8.70
C GLN A 29 -5.41 -3.35 8.92
N ALA A 30 -4.64 -3.92 7.99
CA ALA A 30 -3.18 -3.88 8.03
C ALA A 30 -2.67 -2.44 8.04
N THR A 31 -3.23 -1.57 7.19
CA THR A 31 -2.92 -0.14 7.15
C THR A 31 -3.10 0.53 8.51
N ARG A 32 -4.26 0.32 9.15
CA ARG A 32 -4.54 0.92 10.47
C ARG A 32 -3.55 0.45 11.52
N MET A 33 -3.29 -0.86 11.58
CA MET A 33 -2.32 -1.43 12.51
C MET A 33 -0.92 -0.86 12.30
N THR A 34 -0.44 -0.82 11.05
CA THR A 34 0.87 -0.28 10.70
C THR A 34 0.97 1.20 11.02
N TYR A 35 -0.03 2.00 10.63
CA TYR A 35 -0.07 3.44 10.93
C TYR A 35 -0.01 3.69 12.45
N HIS A 36 -0.80 2.97 13.24
CA HIS A 36 -0.78 3.12 14.70
C HIS A 36 0.57 2.71 15.30
N SER A 37 1.14 1.59 14.83
CA SER A 37 2.47 1.13 15.28
C SER A 37 3.55 2.15 14.97
N CYS A 38 3.59 2.68 13.74
CA CYS A 38 4.59 3.66 13.32
C CYS A 38 4.35 5.05 13.93
N SER A 39 3.10 5.42 14.22
CA SER A 39 2.78 6.67 14.91
C SER A 39 3.34 6.69 16.33
N ILE A 40 3.38 5.54 17.02
CA ILE A 40 4.00 5.42 18.35
C ILE A 40 5.52 5.66 18.28
N GLU A 41 6.16 5.29 17.17
CA GLU A 41 7.58 5.49 16.90
C GLU A 41 7.93 6.93 16.45
N GLY A 42 6.94 7.84 16.41
CA GLY A 42 7.14 9.23 16.02
C GLY A 42 7.20 9.45 14.50
N ASN A 43 6.69 8.51 13.71
CA ASN A 43 6.62 8.66 12.26
C ASN A 43 5.56 9.70 11.86
N SER A 44 5.88 10.56 10.89
CA SER A 44 5.01 11.65 10.43
C SER A 44 4.06 11.28 9.28
N LEU A 45 4.05 10.02 8.88
CA LEU A 45 3.17 9.53 7.81
C LEU A 45 1.71 9.58 8.26
N THR A 46 0.82 9.99 7.36
CA THR A 46 -0.62 9.86 7.60
C THR A 46 -1.07 8.41 7.40
N GLU A 47 -2.27 8.06 7.87
CA GLU A 47 -2.88 6.75 7.57
C GLU A 47 -3.00 6.53 6.05
N ASN A 48 -3.29 7.60 5.29
CA ASN A 48 -3.39 7.54 3.83
C ASN A 48 -2.03 7.33 3.15
N ASP A 49 -0.95 7.93 3.66
CA ASP A 49 0.39 7.67 3.14
C ASP A 49 0.80 6.22 3.41
N THR A 50 0.50 5.73 4.61
CA THR A 50 0.73 4.33 5.01
C THR A 50 -0.05 3.38 4.10
N PHE A 51 -1.32 3.68 3.82
CA PHE A 51 -2.16 2.93 2.89
C PHE A 51 -1.51 2.85 1.51
N ASN A 52 -1.11 3.99 0.94
CA ASN A 52 -0.52 4.06 -0.38
C ASN A 52 0.78 3.25 -0.49
N LEU A 53 1.62 3.29 0.55
CA LEU A 53 2.86 2.51 0.61
C LEU A 53 2.57 1.01 0.64
N ILE A 54 1.65 0.57 1.51
CA ILE A 54 1.27 -0.84 1.62
C ILE A 54 0.68 -1.35 0.31
N VAL A 55 -0.26 -0.61 -0.29
CA VAL A 55 -0.93 -1.01 -1.54
C VAL A 55 0.06 -1.06 -2.71
N GLN A 56 0.99 -0.12 -2.80
CA GLN A 56 2.04 -0.16 -3.82
C GLN A 56 2.95 -1.38 -3.65
N GLU A 57 3.33 -1.69 -2.42
CA GLU A 57 4.24 -2.80 -2.14
C GLU A 57 3.58 -4.15 -2.44
N LEU A 58 2.33 -4.33 -2.02
CA LEU A 58 1.54 -5.52 -2.37
C LEU A 58 1.36 -5.65 -3.89
N TYR A 59 1.10 -4.55 -4.60
CA TYR A 59 0.97 -4.59 -6.06
C TYR A 59 2.26 -5.07 -6.74
N LYS A 60 3.43 -4.62 -6.29
CA LYS A 60 4.71 -5.10 -6.83
C LYS A 60 4.85 -6.61 -6.66
N GLN A 61 4.65 -7.07 -5.43
CA GLN A 61 4.84 -8.47 -5.06
C GLN A 61 3.85 -9.40 -5.78
N GLU A 62 2.58 -8.97 -5.89
CA GLU A 62 1.53 -9.84 -6.42
C GLU A 62 1.40 -9.79 -7.95
N VAL A 63 1.81 -8.68 -8.61
CA VAL A 63 1.54 -8.44 -10.04
C VAL A 63 2.79 -8.21 -10.89
N ILE A 64 3.86 -7.61 -10.34
CA ILE A 64 5.09 -7.33 -11.09
C ILE A 64 6.11 -8.45 -10.92
N ASP A 65 6.30 -8.91 -9.69
CA ASP A 65 7.32 -9.91 -9.34
C ASP A 65 6.86 -11.37 -9.56
N ASN A 66 5.59 -11.58 -9.91
CA ASN A 66 5.00 -12.84 -10.38
C ASN A 66 4.81 -12.83 -11.90
#